data_AF-A0A838RAU3-F1
#
_entry.id   AF-A0A838RAU3-F1
#
_cell.length_a   1.000
_cell.length_b   1.000
_cell.length_c   1.000
_cell.angle_alpha   90.00
_cell.angle_beta   90.00
_cell.angle_gamma   90.00
#
_symmetry.space_group_name_H-M   'P 1'
#
loop_
_entity.id
_entity.type
_entity.pdbx_description
1 polymer ?
#
loop_
_entity_poly.entity_id
_entity_poly.type
_entity_poly.pdbx_seq_one_letter_code
_entity_poly.pdbx_strand_id
1 'polypeptide(L)'
;MGYQEADFSLLKTVPVAGRHNKVDQALLAAPPESDRSFTAFLASLPDVLAARDLRAVIAGVAGASAERRGVVLLIGGHVIKVGLGPLINAWIERGVVTHLALNGAAAIHDYELAAFGGTSEDVESGLADGSFGMA
;
A
#
# COMPACT_ATOMS: atom_id res chain seq x y z
N MET A 1 -31.46 19.86 23.17
CA MET A 1 -32.19 20.14 21.92
C MET A 1 -32.30 18.84 21.14
N GLY A 2 -33.50 18.35 20.89
CA GLY A 2 -33.72 17.14 20.07
C GLY A 2 -33.70 17.48 18.59
N TYR A 3 -33.11 16.61 17.77
CA TYR A 3 -33.20 16.73 16.31
C TYR A 3 -34.64 16.42 15.86
N GLN A 4 -35.14 17.18 14.89
CA GLN A 4 -36.42 16.93 14.25
C GLN A 4 -36.31 15.73 13.30
N GLU A 5 -37.24 14.79 13.38
CA GLU A 5 -37.25 13.62 12.50
C GLU A 5 -37.53 14.00 11.04
N ALA A 6 -36.99 13.23 10.10
CA ALA A 6 -37.18 13.47 8.68
C ALA A 6 -38.62 13.15 8.22
N ASP A 7 -39.21 14.05 7.44
CA ASP A 7 -40.51 13.82 6.77
C ASP A 7 -40.32 12.99 5.49
N PHE A 8 -40.84 11.77 5.49
CA PHE A 8 -40.72 10.82 4.38
C PHE A 8 -41.83 10.93 3.32
N SER A 9 -42.83 11.81 3.51
CA SER A 9 -43.98 11.94 2.60
C SER A 9 -43.61 12.39 1.18
N LEU A 10 -42.43 13.00 1.01
CA LEU A 10 -41.90 13.48 -0.27
C LEU A 10 -40.88 12.55 -0.93
N LEU A 11 -40.65 11.36 -0.36
CA LEU A 11 -39.64 10.43 -0.84
C LEU A 11 -40.05 9.81 -2.19
N LYS A 12 -39.17 9.91 -3.19
CA LYS A 12 -39.32 9.25 -4.49
C LYS A 12 -38.40 8.04 -4.56
N THR A 13 -38.97 6.85 -4.72
CA THR A 13 -38.21 5.61 -4.85
C THR A 13 -37.92 5.28 -6.32
N VAL A 14 -36.93 4.42 -6.54
CA VAL A 14 -36.60 3.88 -7.86
C VAL A 14 -36.69 2.35 -7.83
N PRO A 15 -37.20 1.68 -8.89
CA PRO A 15 -37.24 0.23 -8.95
C PRO A 15 -35.82 -0.36 -8.96
N VAL A 16 -35.59 -1.40 -8.15
CA VAL A 16 -34.29 -2.09 -8.10
C VAL A 16 -33.88 -2.65 -9.47
N ALA A 17 -34.85 -3.10 -10.27
CA ALA A 17 -34.61 -3.64 -11.62
C ALA A 17 -34.05 -2.60 -12.61
N GLY A 18 -34.28 -1.30 -12.37
CA GLY A 18 -33.75 -0.22 -13.20
C GLY A 18 -32.36 0.28 -12.77
N ARG A 19 -31.82 -0.24 -11.66
CA ARG A 19 -30.52 0.18 -11.13
C ARG A 19 -29.39 -0.60 -11.80
N HIS A 20 -28.42 0.10 -12.37
CA HIS A 20 -27.18 -0.53 -12.81
C HIS A 20 -26.27 -0.84 -11.61
N ASN A 21 -25.81 -2.09 -11.50
CA ASN A 21 -24.91 -2.54 -10.44
C ASN A 21 -23.48 -2.64 -11.00
N LYS A 22 -22.50 -2.07 -10.29
CA LYS A 22 -21.07 -2.20 -10.63
C LYS A 22 -20.44 -3.53 -10.21
N VAL A 23 -21.17 -4.31 -9.42
CA VAL A 23 -20.72 -5.58 -8.83
C VAL A 23 -21.83 -6.60 -8.98
N ASP A 24 -21.47 -7.82 -9.36
CA ASP A 24 -22.35 -8.99 -9.42
C ASP A 24 -21.70 -10.18 -8.69
N GLN A 25 -22.38 -11.33 -8.74
CA GLN A 25 -21.94 -12.54 -8.02
C GLN A 25 -20.61 -13.10 -8.54
N ALA A 26 -20.19 -12.79 -9.76
CA ALA A 26 -18.92 -13.26 -10.32
C ALA A 26 -17.71 -12.59 -9.66
N LEU A 27 -17.90 -11.47 -8.97
CA LEU A 27 -16.86 -10.78 -8.21
C LEU A 27 -16.78 -11.24 -6.74
N LEU A 28 -17.61 -12.21 -6.32
CA LEU A 28 -17.52 -12.74 -4.96
C LEU A 28 -16.22 -13.53 -4.79
N ALA A 29 -15.51 -13.22 -3.71
CA ALA A 29 -14.37 -13.99 -3.27
C ALA A 29 -14.78 -15.38 -2.78
N ALA A 30 -13.88 -16.35 -2.89
CA ALA A 30 -14.01 -17.67 -2.30
C ALA A 30 -12.87 -17.89 -1.29
N PRO A 31 -13.11 -18.46 -0.10
CA PRO A 31 -12.05 -18.75 0.83
C PRO A 31 -11.04 -19.74 0.22
N PRO A 32 -9.74 -19.69 0.57
CA PRO A 32 -8.70 -20.56 -0.01
C PRO A 32 -8.77 -22.05 0.41
N GLU A 33 -9.97 -22.56 0.74
CA GLU A 33 -10.25 -23.92 1.21
C GLU A 33 -9.15 -24.48 2.16
N SER A 34 -8.51 -25.58 1.78
CA SER A 34 -7.44 -26.22 2.55
C SER A 34 -6.02 -25.76 2.15
N ASP A 35 -5.88 -24.98 1.09
CA ASP A 35 -4.60 -24.45 0.64
C ASP A 35 -4.23 -23.21 1.48
N ARG A 36 -3.22 -23.37 2.34
CA ARG A 36 -2.75 -22.29 3.22
C ARG A 36 -1.57 -21.50 2.64
N SER A 37 -1.32 -21.61 1.33
CA SER A 37 -0.28 -20.84 0.65
C SER A 37 -0.67 -19.36 0.48
N PHE A 38 0.35 -18.50 0.40
CA PHE A 38 0.13 -17.09 0.09
C PHE A 38 -0.45 -16.89 -1.32
N THR A 39 -0.11 -17.77 -2.27
CA THR A 39 -0.68 -17.78 -3.62
C THR A 39 -2.18 -18.02 -3.57
N ALA A 40 -2.65 -18.99 -2.77
CA ALA A 40 -4.07 -19.24 -2.60
C ALA A 40 -4.79 -18.05 -1.95
N PHE A 41 -4.17 -17.42 -0.94
CA PHE A 41 -4.69 -16.16 -0.38
C PHE A 41 -4.82 -15.07 -1.46
N LEU A 42 -3.78 -14.79 -2.25
CA LEU A 42 -3.87 -13.77 -3.30
C LEU A 42 -4.90 -14.12 -4.38
N ALA A 43 -4.99 -15.42 -4.74
CA ALA A 43 -5.97 -15.96 -5.67
C ALA A 43 -7.41 -15.79 -5.17
N SER A 44 -7.63 -15.86 -3.85
CA SER A 44 -8.94 -15.74 -3.21
C SER A 44 -9.52 -14.32 -3.22
N LEU A 45 -8.68 -13.28 -3.38
CA LEU A 45 -9.16 -11.89 -3.37
C LEU A 45 -10.06 -11.60 -4.57
N PRO A 46 -11.15 -10.83 -4.38
CA PRO A 46 -12.08 -10.52 -5.46
C PRO A 46 -11.40 -9.58 -6.47
N ASP A 47 -11.68 -9.75 -7.77
CA ASP A 47 -11.10 -8.89 -8.80
C ASP A 47 -11.83 -7.53 -8.89
N VAL A 48 -11.70 -6.71 -7.85
CA VAL A 48 -12.36 -5.40 -7.76
C VAL A 48 -11.55 -4.45 -6.87
N LEU A 49 -11.62 -3.14 -7.16
CA LEU A 49 -10.97 -2.07 -6.39
C LEU A 49 -9.49 -2.39 -6.08
N ALA A 50 -9.07 -2.23 -4.82
CA ALA A 50 -7.68 -2.39 -4.39
C ALA A 50 -7.10 -3.78 -4.68
N ALA A 51 -7.91 -4.85 -4.69
CA ALA A 51 -7.43 -6.18 -5.02
C ALA A 51 -7.07 -6.32 -6.51
N ARG A 52 -7.84 -5.66 -7.39
CA ARG A 52 -7.49 -5.53 -8.81
C ARG A 52 -6.21 -4.71 -8.99
N ASP A 53 -6.12 -3.56 -8.32
CA ASP A 53 -4.96 -2.68 -8.42
C ASP A 53 -3.68 -3.39 -7.93
N LEU A 54 -3.77 -4.11 -6.81
CA LEU A 54 -2.67 -4.92 -6.28
C LEU A 54 -2.21 -5.97 -7.30
N ARG A 55 -3.14 -6.71 -7.90
CA ARG A 55 -2.82 -7.73 -8.93
C ARG A 55 -2.17 -7.11 -10.15
N ALA A 56 -2.64 -5.95 -10.60
CA ALA A 56 -2.06 -5.24 -11.72
C ALA A 56 -0.61 -4.82 -11.46
N VAL A 57 -0.32 -4.29 -10.25
CA VAL A 57 1.05 -3.93 -9.85
C VAL A 57 1.94 -5.17 -9.76
N ILE A 58 1.46 -6.26 -9.13
CA ILE A 58 2.22 -7.52 -9.04
C ILE A 58 2.57 -8.04 -10.43
N ALA A 59 1.59 -8.13 -11.34
CA ALA A 59 1.80 -8.61 -12.70
C ALA A 59 2.77 -7.71 -13.49
N GLY A 60 2.64 -6.38 -13.35
CA GLY A 60 3.52 -5.43 -14.02
C GLY A 60 4.98 -5.53 -13.55
N VAL A 61 5.22 -5.60 -12.24
CA VAL A 61 6.57 -5.73 -11.67
C VAL A 61 7.17 -7.09 -11.99
N ALA A 62 6.42 -8.17 -11.79
CA ALA A 62 6.90 -9.53 -12.07
C ALA A 62 7.20 -9.73 -13.57
N GLY A 63 6.34 -9.23 -14.45
CA GLY A 63 6.54 -9.28 -15.90
C GLY A 63 7.77 -8.48 -16.33
N ALA A 64 7.92 -7.24 -15.84
CA ALA A 64 9.10 -6.42 -16.14
C ALA A 64 10.40 -7.10 -15.67
N SER A 65 10.42 -7.69 -14.48
CA SER A 65 11.57 -8.44 -13.97
C SER A 65 11.88 -9.68 -14.82
N ALA A 66 10.88 -10.49 -15.16
CA ALA A 66 11.04 -11.68 -16.00
C ALA A 66 11.58 -11.34 -17.41
N GLU A 67 11.14 -10.21 -17.97
CA GLU A 67 11.60 -9.68 -19.25
C GLU A 67 12.91 -8.89 -19.16
N ARG A 68 13.52 -8.79 -17.96
CA ARG A 68 14.74 -8.00 -17.69
C ARG A 68 14.61 -6.52 -18.10
N ARG A 69 13.43 -5.95 -17.88
CA ARG A 69 13.15 -4.52 -18.06
C ARG A 69 13.41 -3.76 -16.77
N GLY A 70 13.65 -2.45 -16.90
CA GLY A 70 13.90 -1.59 -15.74
C GLY A 70 12.66 -1.47 -14.84
N VAL A 71 12.85 -1.76 -13.55
CA VAL A 71 11.90 -1.47 -12.46
C VAL A 71 12.50 -0.39 -11.58
N VAL A 72 11.80 0.73 -11.46
CA VAL A 72 12.20 1.90 -10.65
C VAL A 72 11.25 2.01 -9.46
N LEU A 73 11.77 1.94 -8.23
CA LEU A 73 10.97 2.26 -7.05
C LEU A 73 11.09 3.74 -6.71
N LEU A 74 9.95 4.41 -6.59
CA LEU A 74 9.86 5.79 -6.11
C LEU A 74 9.38 5.76 -4.66
N ILE A 75 10.26 6.06 -3.71
CA ILE A 75 9.97 5.90 -2.27
C ILE A 75 10.24 7.17 -1.47
N GLY A 76 9.43 7.37 -0.43
CA GLY A 76 9.68 8.39 0.60
C GLY A 76 10.19 7.77 1.90
N GLY A 77 10.63 8.62 2.82
CA GLY A 77 11.18 8.21 4.13
C GLY A 77 10.38 7.17 4.91
N HIS A 78 9.04 7.22 4.83
CA HIS A 78 8.18 6.27 5.54
C HIS A 78 8.43 4.80 5.18
N VAL A 79 8.85 4.51 3.94
CA VAL A 79 9.14 3.14 3.50
C VAL A 79 10.30 2.55 4.28
N ILE A 80 11.38 3.33 4.45
CA ILE A 80 12.56 2.89 5.19
C ILE A 80 12.30 2.95 6.71
N LYS A 81 11.68 4.04 7.19
CA LYS A 81 11.34 4.25 8.61
C LYS A 81 10.58 3.07 9.23
N VAL A 82 9.65 2.47 8.48
CA VAL A 82 8.82 1.34 8.97
C VAL A 82 9.46 -0.03 8.73
N GLY A 83 10.74 -0.08 8.38
CA GLY A 83 11.53 -1.30 8.34
C GLY A 83 11.46 -2.09 7.03
N LEU A 84 11.07 -1.48 5.91
CA LEU A 84 10.98 -2.20 4.62
C LEU A 84 12.32 -2.26 3.85
N GLY A 85 13.37 -1.59 4.34
CA GLY A 85 14.71 -1.60 3.73
C GLY A 85 15.24 -3.00 3.39
N PRO A 86 15.20 -3.99 4.30
CA PRO A 86 15.67 -5.35 4.01
C PRO A 86 14.92 -6.04 2.85
N LEU A 87 13.64 -5.75 2.66
CA LEU A 87 12.86 -6.31 1.55
C LEU A 87 13.24 -5.66 0.22
N ILE A 88 13.51 -4.34 0.23
CA ILE A 88 14.01 -3.62 -0.93
C ILE A 88 15.40 -4.16 -1.31
N ASN A 89 16.28 -4.37 -0.34
CA ASN A 89 17.60 -4.97 -0.59
C ASN A 89 17.46 -6.36 -1.23
N ALA A 90 16.58 -7.21 -0.72
CA ALA A 90 16.31 -8.52 -1.31
C ALA A 90 15.81 -8.43 -2.77
N TRP A 91 15.04 -7.39 -3.11
CA TRP A 91 14.61 -7.16 -4.50
C TRP A 91 15.72 -6.63 -5.41
N ILE A 92 16.62 -5.82 -4.88
CA ILE A 92 17.81 -5.34 -5.59
C ILE A 92 18.76 -6.50 -5.87
N GLU A 93 19.09 -7.31 -4.87
CA GLU A 93 19.97 -8.48 -4.99
C GLU A 93 19.44 -9.50 -6.00
N ARG A 94 18.12 -9.65 -6.11
CA ARG A 94 17.45 -10.53 -7.09
C ARG A 94 17.30 -9.91 -8.47
N GLY A 95 17.68 -8.65 -8.66
CA GLY A 95 17.48 -7.91 -9.92
C GLY A 95 16.01 -7.63 -10.26
N VAL A 96 15.11 -7.72 -9.28
CA VAL A 96 13.69 -7.35 -9.44
C VAL A 96 13.56 -5.83 -9.49
N VAL A 97 14.30 -5.12 -8.62
CA VAL A 97 14.38 -3.65 -8.62
C VAL A 97 15.74 -3.27 -9.19
N THR A 98 15.72 -2.40 -10.20
CA THR A 98 16.93 -1.98 -10.92
C THR A 98 17.38 -0.57 -10.57
N HIS A 99 16.44 0.28 -10.12
CA HIS A 99 16.72 1.67 -9.78
C HIS A 99 15.88 2.08 -8.56
N LEU A 100 16.42 2.98 -7.76
CA LEU A 100 15.73 3.66 -6.68
C LEU A 100 15.70 5.17 -6.95
N ALA A 101 14.54 5.78 -6.76
CA ALA A 101 14.39 7.22 -6.68
C ALA A 101 13.76 7.55 -5.32
N LEU A 102 14.45 8.35 -4.53
CA LEU A 102 14.12 8.53 -3.12
C LEU A 102 14.20 10.00 -2.71
N ASN A 103 13.36 10.39 -1.75
CA ASN A 103 13.49 11.70 -1.11
C ASN A 103 14.59 11.68 -0.03
N GLY A 104 15.05 12.86 0.41
CA GLY A 104 16.15 12.96 1.39
C GLY A 104 15.90 12.19 2.70
N ALA A 105 14.65 12.17 3.17
CA ALA A 105 14.28 11.45 4.38
C ALA A 105 14.53 9.93 4.29
N ALA A 106 14.32 9.31 3.13
CA ALA A 106 14.62 7.89 2.95
C ALA A 106 16.12 7.59 3.08
N ALA A 107 16.99 8.44 2.53
CA ALA A 107 18.43 8.30 2.68
C ALA A 107 18.88 8.46 4.14
N ILE A 108 18.32 9.46 4.84
CA ILE A 108 18.61 9.70 6.26
C ILE A 108 18.22 8.47 7.09
N HIS A 109 16.99 7.99 6.95
CA HIS A 109 16.52 6.83 7.72
C HIS A 109 17.35 5.56 7.45
N ASP A 110 17.76 5.33 6.19
CA ASP A 110 18.58 4.17 5.84
C ASP A 110 19.97 4.26 6.48
N TYR A 111 20.60 5.43 6.37
CA TYR A 111 21.90 5.69 6.97
C TYR A 111 21.87 5.58 8.49
N GLU A 112 20.90 6.20 9.17
CA GLU A 112 20.80 6.16 10.62
C GLU A 112 20.56 4.74 11.15
N LEU A 113 19.69 3.97 10.49
CA LEU A 113 19.50 2.55 10.83
C LEU A 113 20.79 1.75 10.68
N ALA A 114 21.55 1.97 9.60
CA ALA A 114 22.80 1.26 9.35
C ALA A 114 23.94 1.69 10.29
N ALA A 115 24.06 2.99 10.59
CA ALA A 115 25.15 3.56 11.36
C ALA A 115 24.93 3.50 12.88
N PHE A 116 23.68 3.68 13.33
CA PHE A 116 23.33 3.86 14.73
C PHE A 116 22.33 2.83 15.27
N GLY A 117 21.72 2.02 14.40
CA GLY A 117 20.73 1.01 14.79
C GLY A 117 19.34 1.57 15.13
N GLY A 118 19.10 2.85 14.86
CA GLY A 118 17.84 3.54 15.14
C GLY A 118 17.68 4.77 14.26
N THR A 119 16.43 5.21 14.06
CA THR A 119 16.09 6.38 13.25
C THR A 119 14.77 6.98 13.74
N SER A 120 14.39 8.16 13.25
CA SER A 120 13.19 8.92 13.64
C SER A 120 13.28 9.50 15.04
N GLU A 121 14.06 10.57 15.15
CA GLU A 121 14.03 11.45 16.31
C GLU A 121 12.61 11.97 16.60
N ASP A 122 12.37 12.33 17.86
CA ASP A 122 11.09 12.91 18.29
C ASP A 122 10.98 14.35 17.77
N VAL A 123 10.22 14.50 16.70
CA VAL A 123 10.00 15.78 16.01
C VAL A 123 9.25 16.76 16.91
N GLU A 124 8.28 16.30 17.70
CA GLU A 124 7.47 17.20 18.52
C GLU A 124 8.30 17.82 19.63
N SER A 125 9.05 17.00 20.37
CA SER A 125 9.92 17.51 21.43
C SER A 125 11.06 18.36 20.87
N GLY A 126 11.69 17.92 19.77
CA GLY A 126 12.82 18.62 19.19
C GLY A 126 12.47 19.95 18.54
N LEU A 127 11.25 20.08 17.99
CA LEU A 127 10.77 21.37 17.49
C LEU A 127 10.42 22.33 18.63
N ALA A 128 9.94 21.82 19.77
CA ALA A 128 9.57 22.65 20.92
C ALA A 128 10.77 23.35 21.57
N ASP A 129 11.94 22.71 21.60
CA ASP A 129 13.17 23.25 22.21
C ASP A 129 14.27 23.64 21.19
N GLY A 130 14.04 23.41 19.89
CA GLY A 130 14.95 23.76 18.80
C GLY A 130 16.10 22.77 18.59
N SER A 131 16.05 21.59 19.21
CA SER A 131 17.06 20.52 19.04
C SER A 131 16.83 19.62 17.82
N PHE A 132 15.66 19.70 17.16
CA PHE A 132 15.36 18.86 15.99
C PHE A 132 16.39 19.01 14.87
N GLY A 133 16.98 17.89 14.44
CA GLY A 133 17.98 17.84 13.38
C GLY A 133 19.38 18.35 13.75
N MET A 134 19.70 18.50 15.04
CA MET A 134 21.01 18.97 15.52
C MET A 134 22.00 17.85 15.87
N ALA A 135 21.59 16.58 15.78
CA ALA A 135 22.36 15.39 16.13
C ALA A 135 23.15 14.79 14.96
#